data_AF-A0A8S0SWN0-F1
#
_entry.id   AF-A0A8S0SWN0-F1
#
_cell.length_a   1.000
_cell.length_b   1.000
_cell.length_c   1.000
_cell.angle_alpha   90.00
_cell.angle_beta   90.00
_cell.angle_gamma   90.00
#
_symmetry.space_group_name_H-M   'P 1'
#
loop_
_entity.id
_entity.type
_entity.pdbx_description
1 polymer ?
#
loop_
_entity_poly.entity_id
_entity_poly.type
_entity_poly.pdbx_seq_one_letter_code
_entity_poly.pdbx_strand_id
1 'polypeptide(L)'
;MDVFLQTRAFFGFQFRTAYLSIIYFDQFISRMSIDDSKWWAIRLLSVACLSLAAKMEEPKVPALSEYHVDEYNFKGNVIKKMELLVLSTLEWKMSSITPFAYLNYFSSKFCGELRCEELLKRAVELILAVIKEINVGEYQSFIIAAAAVLASYEYQLTKEYMETKMNVIPSWGSIEKVSLLCYIIW
;
A
#
# COMPACT_ATOMS: atom_id res chain seq x y z
N MET A 1 -6.83 7.28 -8.52
CA MET A 1 -5.73 6.36 -8.16
C MET A 1 -4.78 6.01 -9.31
N ASP A 2 -5.20 6.07 -10.58
CA ASP A 2 -4.33 5.63 -11.69
C ASP A 2 -3.03 6.42 -11.81
N VAL A 3 -3.03 7.69 -11.40
CA VAL A 3 -1.83 8.52 -11.30
C VAL A 3 -0.72 7.86 -10.47
N PHE A 4 -1.05 7.18 -9.38
CA PHE A 4 -0.06 6.55 -8.50
C PHE A 4 0.62 5.37 -9.19
N LEU A 5 -0.16 4.53 -9.87
CA LEU A 5 0.35 3.35 -10.57
C LEU A 5 1.10 3.73 -11.85
N GLN A 6 0.63 4.74 -12.59
CA GLN A 6 1.29 5.26 -13.78
C GLN A 6 2.63 5.92 -13.43
N THR A 7 2.63 6.80 -12.42
CA THR A 7 3.86 7.49 -11.96
C THR A 7 4.87 6.49 -11.41
N ARG A 8 4.39 5.48 -10.66
CA ARG A 8 5.23 4.36 -10.22
C ARG A 8 5.88 3.64 -11.39
N ALA A 9 5.11 3.31 -12.44
CA ALA A 9 5.64 2.65 -13.63
C ALA A 9 6.66 3.53 -14.36
N PHE A 10 6.39 4.83 -14.47
CA PHE A 10 7.28 5.80 -15.12
C PHE A 10 8.65 5.92 -14.42
N PHE A 11 8.67 6.03 -13.09
CA PHE A 11 9.93 6.14 -12.33
C PHE A 11 10.55 4.79 -11.97
N GLY A 12 9.88 3.67 -12.28
CA GLY A 12 10.34 2.34 -11.89
C GLY A 12 10.25 2.06 -10.38
N PHE A 13 9.35 2.75 -9.68
CA PHE A 13 9.12 2.56 -8.26
C PHE A 13 8.52 1.19 -7.92
N GLN A 14 8.75 0.76 -6.69
CA GLN A 14 8.15 -0.44 -6.12
C GLN A 14 6.63 -0.25 -5.92
N PHE A 15 5.89 -1.36 -5.92
CA PHE A 15 4.46 -1.34 -5.63
C PHE A 15 4.14 -0.81 -4.22
N ARG A 16 5.07 -1.00 -3.28
CA ARG A 16 4.99 -0.46 -1.92
C ARG A 16 4.89 1.08 -1.91
N THR A 17 5.64 1.75 -2.78
CA THR A 17 5.63 3.21 -2.93
C THR A 17 4.28 3.71 -3.41
N ALA A 18 3.70 3.05 -4.43
CA ALA A 18 2.36 3.39 -4.91
C ALA A 18 1.30 3.16 -3.81
N TYR A 19 1.41 2.06 -3.07
CA TYR A 19 0.51 1.77 -1.96
C TYR A 19 0.57 2.84 -0.87
N LEU A 20 1.77 3.19 -0.38
CA LEU A 20 1.91 4.25 0.63
C LEU A 20 1.40 5.60 0.13
N SER A 21 1.62 5.90 -1.15
CA SER A 21 1.08 7.14 -1.75
C SER A 21 -0.43 7.22 -1.63
N ILE A 22 -1.13 6.10 -1.88
CA ILE A 22 -2.59 6.03 -1.73
C ILE A 22 -2.99 6.14 -0.26
N ILE A 23 -2.30 5.46 0.66
CA ILE A 23 -2.57 5.57 2.10
C ILE A 23 -2.44 7.01 2.58
N TYR A 24 -1.37 7.71 2.22
CA TYR A 24 -1.17 9.11 2.61
C TYR A 24 -2.27 10.00 2.02
N PHE A 25 -2.68 9.73 0.79
CA PHE A 25 -3.76 10.47 0.13
C PHE A 25 -5.09 10.29 0.87
N ASP A 26 -5.50 9.04 1.12
CA ASP A 26 -6.77 8.70 1.78
C ASP A 26 -6.83 9.23 3.23
N GLN A 27 -5.73 9.08 3.97
CA GLN A 27 -5.63 9.61 5.33
C GLN A 27 -5.64 11.15 5.35
N PHE A 28 -5.11 11.80 4.30
CA PHE A 28 -5.16 13.25 4.20
C PHE A 28 -6.60 13.73 3.95
N ILE A 29 -7.27 13.19 2.94
CA ILE A 29 -8.64 13.63 2.56
C ILE A 29 -9.68 13.30 3.64
N SER A 30 -9.47 12.26 4.44
CA SER A 30 -10.34 11.95 5.58
C SER A 30 -10.22 12.96 6.73
N ARG A 31 -9.09 13.66 6.84
CA ARG A 31 -8.87 14.71 7.86
C ARG A 31 -9.09 16.12 7.32
N MET A 32 -8.87 16.30 6.02
CA MET A 32 -8.91 17.59 5.33
C MET A 32 -9.81 17.46 4.11
N SER A 33 -10.97 18.14 4.12
CA SER A 33 -11.80 18.21 2.94
C SER A 33 -11.14 19.10 1.88
N ILE A 34 -10.97 18.57 0.68
CA ILE A 34 -10.63 19.35 -0.51
C ILE A 34 -11.92 19.54 -1.29
N ASP A 35 -12.16 20.76 -1.74
CA ASP A 35 -13.24 21.06 -2.66
C ASP A 35 -12.98 20.33 -3.99
N ASP A 36 -13.83 19.36 -4.33
CA ASP A 36 -13.72 18.52 -5.52
C ASP A 36 -13.70 19.32 -6.82
N SER A 37 -14.19 20.57 -6.80
CA SER A 37 -14.07 21.48 -7.95
C SER A 37 -12.63 21.92 -8.25
N LYS A 38 -11.69 21.70 -7.32
CA LYS A 38 -10.27 22.07 -7.44
C LYS A 38 -9.40 20.89 -7.82
N TRP A 39 -9.59 20.38 -9.03
CA TRP A 39 -8.80 19.29 -9.62
C TRP A 39 -7.28 19.48 -9.49
N TRP A 40 -6.78 20.70 -9.65
CA TRP A 40 -5.36 21.02 -9.47
C TRP A 40 -4.86 20.74 -8.05
N ALA A 41 -5.69 20.90 -7.02
CA ALA A 41 -5.33 20.65 -5.63
C ALA A 41 -5.23 19.15 -5.36
N ILE A 42 -6.15 18.36 -5.92
CA ILE A 42 -6.12 16.88 -5.89
C ILE A 42 -4.86 16.36 -6.59
N ARG A 43 -4.48 16.94 -7.73
CA ARG A 43 -3.24 16.58 -8.44
C ARG A 43 -2.00 16.95 -7.65
N LEU A 44 -1.96 18.14 -7.07
CA LEU A 44 -0.86 18.58 -6.20
C LEU A 44 -0.70 17.68 -4.97
N LEU A 45 -1.81 17.31 -4.32
CA LEU A 45 -1.83 16.35 -3.22
C LEU A 45 -1.26 15.00 -3.66
N SER A 46 -1.73 14.49 -4.81
CA SER A 46 -1.26 13.21 -5.36
C SER A 46 0.26 13.22 -5.59
N VAL A 47 0.81 14.29 -6.18
CA VAL A 47 2.26 14.46 -6.39
C VAL A 47 3.02 14.51 -5.05
N ALA A 48 2.50 15.24 -4.07
CA ALA A 48 3.12 15.33 -2.76
C ALA A 48 3.14 13.97 -2.02
N CYS A 49 2.03 13.23 -2.05
CA CYS A 49 1.95 11.88 -1.48
C CYS A 49 2.93 10.90 -2.16
N LEU A 50 3.06 10.97 -3.49
CA LEU A 50 4.03 10.19 -4.26
C LEU A 50 5.47 10.51 -3.87
N SER A 51 5.81 11.79 -3.84
CA SER A 51 7.15 12.24 -3.48
C SER A 51 7.51 11.85 -2.04
N LEU A 52 6.57 11.95 -1.11
CA LEU A 52 6.76 11.49 0.27
C LEU A 52 6.96 9.97 0.33
N ALA A 53 6.11 9.19 -0.33
CA ALA A 53 6.26 7.73 -0.36
C ALA A 53 7.59 7.30 -0.97
N ALA A 54 8.02 7.95 -2.06
CA ALA A 54 9.32 7.68 -2.67
C ALA A 54 10.47 7.96 -1.70
N LYS A 55 10.41 9.03 -0.89
CA LYS A 55 11.40 9.32 0.16
C LYS A 55 11.43 8.28 1.28
N MET A 56 10.34 7.56 1.50
CA MET A 56 10.25 6.53 2.54
C MET A 56 10.74 5.17 2.05
N GLU A 57 10.52 4.83 0.78
CA GLU A 57 10.67 3.46 0.28
C GLU A 57 11.72 3.29 -0.83
N GLU A 58 12.02 4.35 -1.57
CA GLU A 58 12.89 4.24 -2.75
C GLU A 58 14.35 4.60 -2.40
N PRO A 59 15.32 3.82 -2.89
CA PRO A 59 16.74 4.12 -2.69
C PRO A 59 17.19 5.36 -3.47
N LYS A 60 16.48 5.69 -4.56
CA LYS A 60 16.75 6.86 -5.39
C LYS A 60 15.45 7.64 -5.55
N VAL A 61 15.44 8.83 -4.97
CA VAL A 61 14.29 9.73 -5.00
C VAL A 61 14.48 10.76 -6.12
N PRO A 62 13.55 10.87 -7.09
CA PRO A 62 13.58 11.93 -8.10
C PRO A 62 13.49 13.32 -7.46
N ALA A 63 14.06 14.32 -8.14
CA ALA A 63 13.88 15.71 -7.75
C ALA A 63 12.42 16.14 -7.91
N LEU A 64 11.97 17.08 -7.08
CA LEU A 64 10.58 17.58 -7.13
C LEU A 64 10.18 18.16 -8.50
N SER A 65 11.15 18.65 -9.28
CA SER A 65 10.92 19.16 -10.63
C SER A 65 10.61 18.08 -11.66
N GLU A 66 10.93 16.81 -11.37
CA GLU A 66 10.72 15.69 -12.29
C GLU A 66 9.30 15.11 -12.17
N TYR A 67 8.58 15.44 -11.10
CA TYR A 67 7.21 14.99 -10.91
C TYR A 67 6.25 15.77 -11.82
N HIS A 68 5.90 15.15 -12.93
CA HIS A 68 4.89 15.64 -13.87
C HIS A 68 3.65 14.75 -13.79
N VAL A 69 2.47 15.37 -13.64
CA VAL A 69 1.19 14.64 -13.59
C VAL A 69 0.21 15.32 -14.54
N ASP A 70 -0.19 14.56 -15.57
CA ASP A 70 -1.07 15.01 -16.65
C ASP A 70 -0.59 16.35 -17.26
N GLU A 71 -1.46 17.34 -17.30
CA GLU A 71 -1.20 18.69 -17.81
C GLU A 71 -0.61 19.65 -16.75
N TYR A 72 -0.43 19.18 -15.50
CA TYR A 72 0.00 20.02 -14.39
C TYR A 72 1.50 19.92 -14.11
N ASN A 73 2.18 21.06 -14.28
CA ASN A 73 3.59 21.23 -13.95
C ASN A 73 3.74 22.12 -12.71
N PHE A 74 3.73 21.50 -11.53
CA PHE A 74 3.90 22.23 -10.28
C PHE A 74 5.37 22.56 -10.03
N LYS A 75 5.64 23.79 -9.56
CA LYS A 75 6.98 24.16 -9.11
C LYS A 75 7.35 23.38 -7.85
N GLY A 76 8.61 22.98 -7.73
CA GLY A 76 9.09 22.20 -6.58
C GLY A 76 8.83 22.84 -5.21
N ASN A 77 8.81 24.18 -5.11
CA ASN A 77 8.46 24.87 -3.87
C ASN A 77 6.97 24.72 -3.50
N VAL A 78 6.07 24.62 -4.48
CA VAL A 78 4.64 24.37 -4.27
C VAL A 78 4.45 22.93 -3.81
N ILE A 79 5.11 21.97 -4.46
CA ILE A 79 5.10 20.56 -4.05
C ILE A 79 5.62 20.43 -2.62
N LYS A 80 6.77 21.04 -2.29
CA LYS A 80 7.35 21.00 -0.94
C LYS A 80 6.41 21.55 0.13
N LYS A 81 5.67 22.63 -0.15
CA LYS A 81 4.66 23.15 0.79
C LYS A 81 3.52 22.14 1.00
N MET A 82 3.09 21.48 -0.07
CA MET A 82 2.08 20.43 0.04
C MET A 82 2.60 19.21 0.81
N GLU A 83 3.86 18.79 0.60
CA GLU A 83 4.49 17.72 1.38
C GLU A 83 4.47 18.03 2.88
N LEU A 84 4.84 19.26 3.27
CA LEU A 84 4.80 19.70 4.67
C LEU A 84 3.37 19.69 5.22
N LEU A 85 2.40 20.08 4.42
CA LEU A 85 0.99 20.02 4.81
C LEU A 85 0.57 18.57 5.08
N VAL A 86 0.87 17.64 4.15
CA VAL A 86 0.59 16.20 4.32
C VAL A 86 1.26 15.66 5.58
N LEU A 87 2.55 15.91 5.77
CA LEU A 87 3.30 15.49 6.96
C LEU A 87 2.64 16.00 8.24
N SER A 88 2.25 17.28 8.27
CA SER A 88 1.61 17.88 9.44
C SER A 88 0.23 17.26 9.72
N THR A 89 -0.58 17.05 8.68
CA THR A 89 -1.92 16.45 8.78
C THR A 89 -1.86 14.99 9.25
N LEU A 90 -0.83 14.26 8.86
CA LEU A 90 -0.57 12.88 9.28
C LEU A 90 0.25 12.78 10.56
N GLU A 91 0.52 13.89 11.25
CA GLU A 91 1.32 13.94 12.47
C GLU A 91 2.71 13.28 12.32
N TRP A 92 3.29 13.36 11.13
CA TRP A 92 4.57 12.74 10.76
C TRP A 92 4.60 11.20 10.88
N LYS A 93 3.44 10.55 11.01
CA LYS A 93 3.29 9.09 11.10
C LYS A 93 3.35 8.46 9.70
N MET A 94 4.52 8.60 9.07
CA MET A 94 4.75 8.14 7.70
C MET A 94 5.08 6.64 7.62
N SER A 95 5.57 6.06 8.72
CA SER A 95 5.85 4.63 8.79
C SER A 95 4.54 3.85 8.90
N SER A 96 4.15 3.19 7.81
CA SER A 96 3.05 2.24 7.79
C SER A 96 3.60 0.88 7.40
N ILE A 97 3.44 -0.12 8.26
CA ILE A 97 3.71 -1.50 7.86
C ILE A 97 2.75 -1.82 6.72
N THR A 98 3.28 -2.16 5.55
CA THR A 98 2.46 -2.45 4.37
C THR A 98 2.16 -3.96 4.28
N PRO A 99 1.07 -4.39 3.61
CA PRO A 99 0.75 -5.79 3.41
C PRO A 99 1.90 -6.57 2.75
N PHE A 100 2.70 -5.90 1.92
CA PHE A 100 3.87 -6.47 1.25
C PHE A 100 4.89 -7.07 2.22
N ALA A 101 4.98 -6.57 3.47
CA ALA A 101 5.89 -7.11 4.48
C ALA A 101 5.52 -8.53 4.93
N TYR A 102 4.25 -8.93 4.79
CA TYR A 102 3.76 -10.23 5.25
C TYR A 102 3.57 -11.25 4.14
N LEU A 103 3.73 -10.85 2.87
CA LEU A 103 3.47 -11.72 1.72
C LEU A 103 4.32 -13.00 1.75
N ASN A 104 5.62 -12.88 1.98
CA ASN A 104 6.52 -14.05 2.03
C ASN A 104 6.16 -14.99 3.19
N TYR A 105 5.81 -14.44 4.35
CA TYR A 105 5.40 -15.22 5.51
C TYR A 105 4.12 -16.03 5.23
N PHE A 106 3.11 -15.41 4.63
CA PHE A 106 1.88 -16.13 4.31
C PHE A 106 2.03 -17.08 3.14
N SER A 107 2.83 -16.71 2.14
CA SER A 107 3.10 -17.58 0.99
C SER A 107 3.78 -18.87 1.43
N SER A 108 4.82 -18.81 2.27
CA SER A 108 5.48 -20.00 2.81
C SER A 108 4.53 -20.84 3.67
N LYS A 109 3.70 -20.18 4.49
CA LYS A 109 2.75 -20.86 5.39
C LYS A 109 1.62 -21.58 4.66
N PHE A 110 1.10 -21.01 3.58
CA PHE A 110 -0.04 -21.57 2.85
C PHE A 110 0.37 -22.51 1.71
N CYS A 111 1.48 -22.22 1.02
CA CYS A 111 1.81 -22.84 -0.27
C CYS A 111 3.05 -23.75 -0.25
N GLY A 112 3.86 -23.72 0.82
CA GLY A 112 5.15 -24.40 0.86
C GLY A 112 6.22 -23.74 -0.03
N GLU A 113 7.48 -24.18 0.07
CA GLU A 113 8.65 -23.49 -0.52
C GLU A 113 8.70 -23.46 -2.06
N LEU A 114 7.89 -24.27 -2.77
CA LEU A 114 8.09 -24.58 -4.20
C LEU A 114 7.12 -23.87 -5.18
N ARG A 115 6.21 -23.00 -4.72
CA ARG A 115 5.19 -22.36 -5.61
C ARG A 115 4.95 -20.86 -5.37
N CYS A 116 5.99 -20.11 -5.02
CA CYS A 116 5.80 -18.76 -4.46
C CYS A 116 5.67 -17.61 -5.47
N GLU A 117 6.45 -17.54 -6.56
CA GLU A 117 6.57 -16.28 -7.32
C GLU A 117 5.29 -15.82 -8.03
N GLU A 118 4.60 -16.72 -8.74
CA GLU A 118 3.35 -16.38 -9.43
C GLU A 118 2.23 -16.01 -8.46
N LEU A 119 2.15 -16.71 -7.33
CA LEU A 119 1.18 -16.43 -6.27
C LEU A 119 1.47 -15.08 -5.62
N LEU A 120 2.74 -14.78 -5.33
CA LEU A 120 3.16 -13.49 -4.77
C LEU A 120 2.85 -12.35 -5.73
N LYS A 121 3.14 -12.51 -7.03
CA LYS A 121 2.79 -11.51 -8.05
C LYS A 121 1.28 -11.24 -8.07
N ARG A 122 0.48 -12.30 -8.04
CA ARG A 122 -0.98 -12.19 -8.01
C ARG A 122 -1.50 -11.58 -6.71
N ALA A 123 -0.92 -11.93 -5.57
CA ALA A 123 -1.27 -11.33 -4.28
C ALA A 123 -0.97 -9.83 -4.27
N VAL A 124 0.15 -9.40 -4.87
CA VAL A 124 0.45 -7.98 -5.10
C VAL A 124 -0.63 -7.31 -5.95
N GLU A 125 -1.02 -7.92 -7.07
CA GLU A 125 -2.09 -7.39 -7.93
C GLU A 125 -3.44 -7.28 -7.17
N LEU A 126 -3.79 -8.26 -6.36
CA LEU A 126 -4.99 -8.25 -5.51
C LEU A 126 -4.93 -7.14 -4.45
N ILE A 127 -3.79 -6.96 -3.78
CA ILE A 127 -3.60 -5.84 -2.83
C ILE A 127 -3.82 -4.50 -3.53
N LEU A 128 -3.27 -4.34 -4.74
CA LEU A 128 -3.42 -3.11 -5.54
C LEU A 128 -4.82 -2.90 -6.09
N ALA A 129 -5.59 -3.97 -6.32
CA ALA A 129 -7.00 -3.88 -6.69
C ALA A 129 -7.85 -3.48 -5.49
N VAL A 130 -7.63 -4.11 -4.34
CA VAL A 130 -8.40 -3.87 -3.12
C VAL A 130 -8.20 -2.44 -2.60
N ILE A 131 -6.97 -1.92 -2.61
CA ILE A 131 -6.72 -0.54 -2.19
C ILE A 131 -7.46 0.49 -3.06
N LYS A 132 -7.93 0.15 -4.26
CA LYS A 132 -8.78 1.04 -5.06
C LYS A 132 -10.22 1.15 -4.56
N GLU A 133 -10.69 0.13 -3.84
CA GLU A 133 -12.11 -0.05 -3.51
C GLU A 133 -12.40 0.18 -2.02
N ILE A 134 -11.40 0.07 -1.15
CA ILE A 134 -11.58 0.18 0.31
C ILE A 134 -10.76 1.32 0.91
N ASN A 135 -11.27 1.91 1.99
CA ASN A 135 -10.49 2.78 2.85
C ASN A 135 -9.50 1.94 3.66
N VAL A 136 -8.27 1.83 3.18
CA VAL A 136 -7.28 0.90 3.73
C VAL A 136 -6.82 1.27 5.15
N GLY A 137 -7.06 2.50 5.60
CA GLY A 137 -6.82 2.90 6.99
C GLY A 137 -7.61 2.09 8.02
N GLU A 138 -8.66 1.40 7.62
CA GLU A 138 -9.55 0.64 8.50
C GLU A 138 -9.12 -0.83 8.70
N TYR A 139 -8.17 -1.33 7.89
CA TYR A 139 -7.80 -2.74 7.87
C TYR A 139 -6.32 -2.95 8.22
N GLN A 140 -6.05 -3.93 9.08
CA GLN A 140 -4.68 -4.27 9.46
C GLN A 140 -3.93 -4.87 8.25
N SER A 141 -2.74 -4.36 7.94
CA SER A 141 -1.92 -4.80 6.79
C SER A 141 -1.65 -6.30 6.74
N PHE A 142 -1.56 -6.95 7.90
CA PHE A 142 -1.45 -8.41 8.02
C PHE A 142 -2.69 -9.14 7.47
N ILE A 143 -3.89 -8.64 7.76
CA ILE A 143 -5.16 -9.24 7.29
C ILE A 143 -5.24 -9.11 5.76
N ILE A 144 -4.93 -7.94 5.21
CA ILE A 144 -4.92 -7.69 3.77
C ILE A 144 -3.94 -8.64 3.07
N ALA A 145 -2.74 -8.82 3.63
CA ALA A 145 -1.74 -9.74 3.08
C ALA A 145 -2.21 -11.20 3.12
N ALA A 146 -2.78 -11.64 4.24
CA ALA A 146 -3.30 -13.00 4.39
C ALA A 146 -4.39 -13.29 3.35
N ALA A 147 -5.36 -12.38 3.23
CA ALA A 147 -6.48 -12.51 2.30
C ALA A 147 -5.99 -12.51 0.85
N ALA A 148 -5.05 -11.63 0.48
CA ALA A 148 -4.51 -11.58 -0.86
C ALA A 148 -3.76 -12.87 -1.24
N VAL A 149 -2.96 -13.43 -0.33
CA VAL A 149 -2.27 -14.70 -0.58
C VAL A 149 -3.27 -15.86 -0.67
N LEU A 150 -4.25 -15.94 0.23
CA LEU A 150 -5.28 -16.97 0.16
C LEU A 150 -6.08 -16.91 -1.13
N ALA A 151 -6.55 -15.72 -1.53
CA ALA A 151 -7.29 -15.53 -2.78
C ALA A 151 -6.44 -15.80 -4.02
N SER A 152 -5.13 -15.52 -3.96
CA SER A 152 -4.19 -15.89 -5.04
C SER A 152 -4.07 -17.40 -5.21
N TYR A 153 -4.15 -18.14 -4.10
CA TYR A 153 -4.09 -19.60 -4.05
C TYR A 153 -5.43 -20.25 -4.44
N GLU A 154 -6.55 -19.66 -4.03
CA GLU A 154 -7.93 -20.09 -4.31
C GLU A 154 -8.22 -20.19 -5.81
N TYR A 155 -7.62 -19.33 -6.62
CA TYR A 155 -7.75 -19.40 -8.08
C TYR A 155 -7.09 -20.67 -8.68
N GLN A 156 -6.16 -21.30 -7.98
CA GLN A 156 -5.49 -22.52 -8.46
C GLN A 156 -6.17 -23.82 -8.02
N LEU A 157 -7.14 -23.81 -7.08
CA LEU A 157 -7.74 -25.01 -6.49
C LEU A 157 -9.25 -24.86 -6.25
N THR A 158 -10.01 -25.92 -6.52
CA THR A 158 -11.46 -25.99 -6.33
C THR A 158 -11.85 -25.73 -4.86
N LYS A 159 -12.96 -25.02 -4.65
CA LYS A 159 -13.55 -24.59 -3.36
C LYS A 159 -13.46 -25.60 -2.20
N GLU A 160 -13.59 -26.90 -2.47
CA GLU A 160 -13.53 -27.98 -1.46
C GLU A 160 -12.14 -28.16 -0.79
N TYR A 161 -11.04 -27.86 -1.47
CA TYR A 161 -9.69 -28.01 -0.89
C TYR A 161 -9.39 -26.93 0.16
N MET A 162 -10.01 -25.76 0.02
CA MET A 162 -9.78 -24.58 0.87
C MET A 162 -10.47 -24.68 2.22
N GLU A 163 -11.70 -25.20 2.25
CA GLU A 163 -12.46 -25.43 3.49
C GLU A 163 -11.71 -26.35 4.47
N THR A 164 -10.92 -27.29 3.94
CA THR A 164 -10.09 -28.21 4.73
C THR A 164 -8.88 -27.52 5.37
N LYS A 165 -8.30 -26.50 4.71
CA LYS A 165 -7.12 -25.74 5.21
C LYS A 165 -7.50 -24.54 6.07
N MET A 166 -8.69 -23.97 5.89
CA MET A 166 -9.18 -22.87 6.72
C MET A 166 -9.38 -23.30 8.18
N ASN A 167 -9.64 -24.59 8.42
CA ASN A 167 -9.69 -25.23 9.74
C ASN A 167 -8.31 -25.41 10.41
N VAL A 168 -7.20 -25.13 9.71
CA VAL A 168 -5.82 -25.19 10.24
C VAL A 168 -5.43 -23.83 10.86
N ILE A 169 -6.23 -22.80 10.67
CA ILE A 169 -6.08 -21.53 11.38
C ILE A 169 -6.60 -21.78 12.81
N PRO A 170 -5.76 -21.72 13.86
CA PRO A 170 -6.27 -21.81 15.22
C PRO A 170 -7.31 -20.70 15.38
N SER A 171 -8.48 -21.03 15.92
CA SER A 171 -9.46 -20.03 16.34
C SER A 171 -8.71 -18.90 17.03
N TRP A 172 -8.76 -17.70 16.43
CA TRP A 172 -7.98 -16.54 16.88
C TRP A 172 -8.52 -16.04 18.22
N GLY A 173 -8.23 -16.80 19.27
CA GLY A 173 -8.21 -16.38 20.66
C GLY A 173 -6.87 -15.71 20.94
N SER A 174 -6.96 -14.49 21.44
CA SER A 174 -5.87 -13.65 21.97
C SER A 174 -5.00 -12.95 20.92
N ILE A 175 -5.54 -11.82 20.47
CA ILE A 175 -4.89 -10.66 19.81
C ILE A 175 -3.55 -10.27 20.45
N GLU A 176 -3.27 -10.68 21.69
CA GLU A 176 -2.05 -10.33 22.44
C GLU A 176 -0.77 -11.03 21.97
N LYS A 177 -0.83 -12.21 21.33
CA LYS A 177 0.40 -12.93 20.92
C LYS A 177 0.99 -12.46 19.58
N VAL A 178 0.19 -11.83 18.70
CA VAL A 178 0.66 -11.40 17.37
C VAL A 178 1.40 -10.06 17.45
N SER A 179 1.07 -9.20 18.42
CA SER A 179 1.83 -7.97 18.70
C SER A 179 3.29 -8.26 19.01
N LEU A 180 3.61 -9.34 19.72
CA LEU A 180 4.99 -9.68 20.10
C LEU A 180 5.87 -10.10 18.91
N LEU A 181 5.30 -10.70 17.86
CA LEU A 181 6.04 -11.08 16.66
C LEU A 181 6.39 -9.88 15.76
N CYS A 182 5.65 -8.77 15.87
CA CYS A 182 5.98 -7.53 15.14
C CYS A 182 7.10 -6.73 15.81
N TYR A 183 7.38 -6.94 17.11
CA TYR A 183 8.47 -6.28 17.83
C TYR A 183 9.85 -6.96 17.66
N ILE A 184 9.91 -8.18 17.13
CA ILE A 184 11.15 -8.99 17.07
C ILE A 184 11.85 -8.87 15.70
N ILE A 185 11.32 -8.11 14.74
CA ILE A 185 11.92 -7.91 13.40
C ILE A 185 12.39 -6.45 13.20
N TRP A 186 13.02 -5.87 14.23
CA TRP A 186 13.89 -4.70 14.12
C TRP A 186 15.22 -5.00 14.80
#